data_AF-A0A365NAV6-F1
#
_entry.id   AF-A0A365NAV6-F1
#
_cell.length_a   1.000
_cell.length_b   1.000
_cell.length_c   1.000
_cell.angle_alpha   90.00
_cell.angle_beta   90.00
_cell.angle_gamma   90.00
#
_symmetry.space_group_name_H-M   'P 1'
#
loop_
_entity.id
_entity.type
_entity.pdbx_description
1 polymer ?
#
loop_
_entity_poly.entity_id
_entity_poly.type
_entity_poly.pdbx_seq_one_letter_code
_entity_poly.pdbx_strand_id
1 'polypeptide(L)'
;MTMPVEAWKCLFIYKSQQALCPTYAHIVGPSPHPHLLEVAVPLQTVATLPWVVMTPDIAVSIDHMVTPEKKDKLGYIVAYQEMLQLFIKNAREGIRRHGASLGDYYRHRYPNFRSWVEYAVLLQDLPLASLSPQSSEREVLFHNAFAQAASFLAFDAMKAHEPISEALQQMNSSQIISKIRKSLEFKLQSAHECPPQDHAIVSHVRQVLVRIGGRGNRAQLELLGTHVESIDLSLTFRYLLGGGQAVREHCHSDELAQQVSCAKVFDGSIVDSSFIQDIFTKLSLELSLTTRYLPDHWLSCLSLQQKRSFEALVEEASAISDQARHLYNIQQLFVIWTYTQGSSARSCKEVIKPQLRKLFKTAALHLANSKSRTQIVLDTMTLFCIAKLSAEQEPRRQILDPLNRFDAILNTGYQADTPMVLEYCLMSLHRVLVASDFIGRSVHLANFVAQLGLPQLMLGMNDCHIDVYWSQRLWDGHPHLIALDATKLQVGLSIKLPPLQLDDESSDDCITVKVDNPNTETVVLLDEDTGRPPNGKEDLKEIAHMALRLEARRRRKSTEKELKRSNGSRRLREKYKHGQLVRR
;
A
#
# COMPACT_ATOMS: atom_id res chain seq x y z
N MET A 1 -31.51 11.85 -30.56
CA MET A 1 -31.17 11.08 -29.36
C MET A 1 -31.29 9.60 -29.70
N THR A 2 -30.17 8.93 -29.91
CA THR A 2 -30.11 7.47 -30.17
C THR A 2 -29.94 6.77 -28.83
N MET A 3 -30.84 5.84 -28.51
CA MET A 3 -30.74 4.96 -27.34
C MET A 3 -29.38 4.22 -27.35
N PRO A 4 -28.74 4.00 -26.18
CA PRO A 4 -27.53 3.20 -26.11
C PRO A 4 -27.87 1.77 -26.54
N VAL A 5 -27.23 1.30 -27.61
CA VAL A 5 -27.33 -0.08 -28.07
C VAL A 5 -26.36 -0.89 -27.23
N GLU A 6 -26.87 -1.67 -26.28
CA GLU A 6 -26.07 -2.49 -25.37
C GLU A 6 -25.57 -3.80 -26.04
N ALA A 7 -26.17 -4.23 -27.15
CA ALA A 7 -25.78 -5.46 -27.84
C ALA A 7 -25.95 -5.38 -29.37
N TRP A 8 -25.02 -6.01 -30.09
CA TRP A 8 -24.93 -6.03 -31.56
C TRP A 8 -25.03 -7.46 -32.10
N LYS A 9 -25.51 -7.61 -33.34
CA LYS A 9 -25.52 -8.87 -34.09
C LYS A 9 -25.04 -8.67 -35.52
N CYS A 10 -24.65 -9.77 -36.15
CA CYS A 10 -24.21 -9.83 -37.53
C CYS A 10 -25.39 -10.06 -38.48
N LEU A 11 -25.50 -9.25 -39.53
CA LEU A 11 -26.38 -9.47 -40.70
C LEU A 11 -25.59 -9.22 -41.99
N PHE A 12 -26.16 -9.62 -43.13
CA PHE A 12 -25.54 -9.42 -44.43
C PHE A 12 -26.41 -8.55 -45.35
N ILE A 13 -25.78 -7.86 -46.30
CA ILE A 13 -26.46 -7.14 -47.40
C ILE A 13 -25.73 -7.41 -48.72
N TYR A 14 -26.42 -7.30 -49.84
CA TYR A 14 -25.76 -7.31 -51.15
C TYR A 14 -24.92 -6.05 -51.35
N LYS A 15 -23.74 -6.19 -51.97
CA LYS A 15 -22.88 -5.05 -52.35
C LYS A 15 -23.65 -3.99 -53.17
N SER A 16 -24.55 -4.40 -54.05
CA SER A 16 -25.41 -3.51 -54.84
C SER A 16 -26.43 -2.72 -54.00
N GLN A 17 -26.71 -3.15 -52.78
CA GLN A 17 -27.68 -2.54 -51.86
C GLN A 17 -27.00 -1.74 -50.74
N GLN A 18 -25.70 -1.48 -50.83
CA GLN A 18 -24.95 -0.74 -49.81
C GLN A 18 -25.57 0.63 -49.48
N ALA A 19 -26.13 1.33 -50.48
CA ALA A 19 -26.78 2.63 -50.28
C ALA A 19 -28.07 2.56 -49.45
N LEU A 20 -28.67 1.37 -49.31
CA LEU A 20 -29.88 1.14 -48.51
C LEU A 20 -29.56 0.83 -47.04
N CYS A 21 -28.28 0.77 -46.66
CA CYS A 21 -27.87 0.47 -45.30
C CYS A 21 -28.25 1.62 -44.35
N PRO A 22 -29.06 1.38 -43.31
CA PRO A 22 -29.47 2.42 -42.37
C PRO A 22 -28.31 3.02 -41.58
N THR A 23 -28.44 4.29 -41.18
CA THR A 23 -27.40 5.03 -40.44
C THR A 23 -27.09 4.47 -39.05
N TYR A 24 -27.98 3.67 -38.47
CA TYR A 24 -27.76 2.98 -37.20
C TYR A 24 -26.94 1.69 -37.35
N ALA A 25 -26.72 1.21 -38.57
CA ALA A 25 -25.97 0.00 -38.88
C ALA A 25 -24.53 0.34 -39.28
N HIS A 26 -23.61 -0.59 -39.03
CA HIS A 26 -22.21 -0.43 -39.37
C HIS A 26 -21.74 -1.52 -40.34
N ILE A 27 -21.30 -1.11 -41.52
CA ILE A 27 -20.73 -2.02 -42.50
C ILE A 27 -19.31 -2.38 -42.06
N VAL A 28 -19.13 -3.64 -41.67
CA VAL A 28 -17.86 -4.16 -41.18
C VAL A 28 -16.89 -4.35 -42.35
N GLY A 29 -17.37 -4.97 -43.44
CA GLY A 29 -16.58 -5.20 -44.64
C GLY A 29 -17.09 -6.36 -45.49
N PRO A 30 -16.27 -6.83 -46.46
CA PRO A 30 -16.53 -8.04 -47.22
C PRO A 30 -16.83 -9.26 -46.35
N SER A 31 -17.83 -10.06 -46.76
CA SER A 31 -18.09 -11.37 -46.17
C SER A 31 -17.40 -12.49 -46.96
N PRO A 32 -17.36 -13.73 -46.43
CA PRO A 32 -16.90 -14.91 -47.17
C PRO A 32 -17.68 -15.18 -48.48
N HIS A 33 -18.88 -14.61 -48.62
CA HIS A 33 -19.61 -14.60 -49.88
C HIS A 33 -19.25 -13.37 -50.72
N PRO A 34 -18.77 -13.55 -51.97
CA PRO A 34 -18.17 -12.48 -52.78
C PRO A 34 -19.11 -11.33 -53.14
N HIS A 35 -20.44 -11.55 -53.07
CA HIS A 35 -21.45 -10.52 -53.37
C HIS A 35 -22.06 -9.86 -52.15
N LEU A 36 -21.70 -10.31 -50.94
CA LEU A 36 -22.28 -9.84 -49.68
C LEU A 36 -21.28 -9.03 -48.85
N LEU A 37 -21.81 -8.08 -48.10
CA LEU A 37 -21.12 -7.32 -47.07
C LEU A 37 -21.65 -7.74 -45.70
N GLU A 38 -20.74 -7.89 -44.74
CA GLU A 38 -21.06 -8.06 -43.33
C GLU A 38 -21.41 -6.71 -42.70
N VAL A 39 -22.49 -6.70 -41.92
CA VAL A 39 -23.03 -5.52 -41.26
C VAL A 39 -23.31 -5.85 -39.80
N ALA A 40 -22.73 -5.05 -38.89
CA ALA A 40 -23.09 -5.06 -37.49
C ALA A 40 -24.34 -4.17 -37.28
N VAL A 41 -25.38 -4.75 -36.70
CA VAL A 41 -26.64 -4.06 -36.41
C VAL A 41 -27.02 -4.22 -34.93
N PRO A 42 -27.83 -3.31 -34.37
CA PRO A 42 -28.40 -3.50 -33.03
C PRO A 42 -29.15 -4.84 -32.91
N LEU A 43 -29.09 -5.48 -31.74
CA LEU A 43 -29.70 -6.79 -31.51
C LEU A 43 -31.20 -6.82 -31.89
N GLN A 44 -31.91 -5.72 -31.59
CA GLN A 44 -33.33 -5.49 -31.86
C GLN A 44 -33.70 -5.25 -33.33
N THR A 45 -32.73 -5.15 -34.25
CA THR A 45 -33.02 -4.93 -35.67
C THR A 45 -33.78 -6.12 -36.26
N VAL A 46 -34.98 -5.88 -36.81
CA VAL A 46 -35.79 -6.91 -37.46
C VAL A 46 -35.20 -7.22 -38.85
N ALA A 47 -35.10 -8.51 -39.19
CA ALA A 47 -34.56 -8.97 -40.47
C ALA A 47 -35.57 -8.79 -41.62
N THR A 48 -35.79 -7.55 -42.04
CA THR A 48 -36.51 -7.18 -43.27
C THR A 48 -35.52 -6.86 -44.40
N LEU A 49 -35.98 -6.60 -45.63
CA LEU A 49 -35.12 -6.01 -46.66
C LEU A 49 -34.40 -4.75 -46.10
N PRO A 50 -33.11 -4.54 -46.38
CA PRO A 50 -32.22 -5.25 -47.32
C PRO A 50 -31.43 -6.42 -46.71
N TRP A 51 -31.80 -6.90 -45.52
CA TRP A 51 -31.03 -7.89 -44.77
C TRP A 51 -31.15 -9.29 -45.35
N VAL A 52 -30.00 -9.94 -45.52
CA VAL A 52 -29.87 -11.35 -45.85
C VAL A 52 -29.47 -12.09 -44.57
N VAL A 53 -30.33 -12.98 -44.11
CA VAL A 53 -30.04 -13.85 -42.95
C VAL A 53 -29.31 -15.08 -43.47
N MET A 54 -28.08 -15.27 -43.02
CA MET A 54 -27.34 -16.52 -43.24
C MET A 54 -27.35 -17.35 -41.95
N THR A 55 -27.31 -18.68 -42.08
CA THR A 55 -27.20 -19.62 -40.96
C THR A 55 -25.96 -19.32 -40.10
N PRO A 56 -26.00 -19.58 -38.77
CA PRO A 56 -25.01 -19.03 -37.85
C PRO A 56 -23.64 -19.70 -38.00
N ASP A 57 -22.60 -18.96 -37.60
CA ASP A 57 -21.21 -19.39 -37.41
C ASP A 57 -20.36 -19.64 -38.66
N ILE A 58 -20.46 -18.78 -39.67
CA ILE A 58 -19.31 -18.64 -40.57
C ILE A 58 -18.18 -17.99 -39.76
N ALA A 59 -17.10 -18.73 -39.51
CA ALA A 59 -15.87 -18.20 -38.95
C ALA A 59 -15.25 -17.19 -39.93
N VAL A 60 -15.17 -15.92 -39.54
CA VAL A 60 -14.64 -14.86 -40.43
C VAL A 60 -13.21 -14.55 -40.04
N SER A 61 -12.29 -14.94 -40.92
CA SER A 61 -10.90 -14.45 -40.96
C SER A 61 -10.75 -13.42 -42.07
N ILE A 62 -9.81 -12.48 -41.91
CA ILE A 62 -9.38 -11.56 -42.98
C ILE A 62 -8.89 -12.32 -44.21
N ASP A 63 -8.43 -13.57 -44.05
CA ASP A 63 -8.07 -14.45 -45.17
C ASP A 63 -9.23 -14.65 -46.15
N HIS A 64 -10.47 -14.68 -45.66
CA HIS A 64 -11.67 -14.78 -46.51
C HIS A 64 -11.99 -13.46 -47.24
N MET A 65 -11.38 -12.36 -46.80
CA MET A 65 -11.50 -11.05 -47.43
C MET A 65 -10.46 -10.85 -48.55
N VAL A 66 -9.44 -11.73 -48.64
CA VAL A 66 -8.46 -11.78 -49.73
C VAL A 66 -9.05 -12.56 -50.90
N THR A 67 -9.58 -11.86 -51.90
CA THR A 67 -10.16 -12.52 -53.08
C THR A 67 -9.07 -13.17 -53.95
N PRO A 68 -9.39 -14.25 -54.70
CA PRO A 68 -8.47 -14.85 -55.67
C PRO A 68 -7.92 -13.80 -56.65
N GLU A 69 -8.78 -12.92 -57.16
CA GLU A 69 -8.40 -11.83 -58.06
C GLU A 69 -7.35 -10.89 -57.47
N LYS A 70 -7.47 -10.53 -56.18
CA LYS A 70 -6.50 -9.66 -55.50
C LYS A 70 -5.19 -10.40 -55.24
N LYS A 71 -5.29 -11.67 -54.83
CA LYS A 71 -4.14 -12.55 -54.60
C LYS A 71 -3.32 -12.70 -55.89
N ASP A 72 -3.98 -12.90 -57.03
CA ASP A 72 -3.33 -13.09 -58.32
C ASP A 72 -2.70 -11.80 -58.86
N LYS A 73 -3.27 -10.62 -58.52
CA LYS A 73 -2.76 -9.31 -58.95
C LYS A 73 -1.61 -8.77 -58.10
N LEU A 74 -1.68 -8.94 -56.78
CA LEU A 74 -0.79 -8.25 -55.82
C LEU A 74 0.13 -9.21 -55.06
N GLY A 75 -0.10 -10.52 -55.16
CA GLY A 75 0.46 -11.50 -54.25
C GLY A 75 -0.27 -11.53 -52.91
N TYR A 76 -0.24 -12.68 -52.24
CA TYR A 76 -1.02 -12.91 -51.01
C TYR A 76 -0.70 -11.92 -49.89
N ILE A 77 0.59 -11.66 -49.63
CA ILE A 77 1.03 -10.84 -48.49
C ILE A 77 0.54 -9.39 -48.63
N VAL A 78 0.67 -8.81 -49.83
CA VAL A 78 0.25 -7.43 -50.09
C VAL A 78 -1.27 -7.31 -50.04
N ALA A 79 -1.99 -8.26 -50.66
CA ALA A 79 -3.45 -8.30 -50.62
C ALA A 79 -3.99 -8.44 -49.19
N TYR A 80 -3.37 -9.29 -48.36
CA TYR A 80 -3.72 -9.45 -46.96
C TYR A 80 -3.53 -8.15 -46.17
N GLN A 81 -2.40 -7.47 -46.35
CA GLN A 81 -2.11 -6.19 -45.67
C GLN A 81 -3.11 -5.09 -46.04
N GLU A 82 -3.49 -4.97 -47.31
CA GLU A 82 -4.52 -4.02 -47.74
C GLU A 82 -5.86 -4.29 -47.04
N MET A 83 -6.26 -5.57 -46.97
CA MET A 83 -7.54 -5.94 -46.36
C MET A 83 -7.53 -5.71 -44.84
N LEU A 84 -6.39 -5.97 -44.18
CA LEU A 84 -6.19 -5.64 -42.78
C LEU A 84 -6.32 -4.13 -42.52
N GLN A 85 -5.68 -3.29 -43.32
CA GLN A 85 -5.79 -1.84 -43.19
C GLN A 85 -7.23 -1.34 -43.40
N LEU A 86 -7.94 -1.91 -44.38
CA LEU A 86 -9.35 -1.57 -44.62
C LEU A 86 -10.24 -1.98 -43.44
N PHE A 87 -10.03 -3.17 -42.87
CA PHE A 87 -10.74 -3.65 -41.70
C PHE A 87 -10.52 -2.72 -40.49
N ILE A 88 -9.27 -2.39 -40.17
CA ILE A 88 -8.93 -1.50 -39.05
C ILE A 88 -9.56 -0.12 -39.24
N LYS A 89 -9.51 0.42 -40.47
CA LYS A 89 -10.12 1.71 -40.81
C LYS A 89 -11.63 1.69 -40.60
N ASN A 90 -12.32 0.65 -41.07
CA ASN A 90 -13.76 0.51 -40.90
C ASN A 90 -14.14 0.36 -39.43
N ALA A 91 -13.46 -0.53 -38.69
CA ALA A 91 -13.70 -0.76 -37.27
C ALA A 91 -13.51 0.53 -36.46
N ARG A 92 -12.44 1.29 -36.71
CA ARG A 92 -12.18 2.58 -36.07
C ARG A 92 -13.29 3.59 -36.36
N GLU A 93 -13.71 3.71 -37.61
CA GLU A 93 -14.77 4.63 -37.99
C GLU A 93 -16.13 4.21 -37.38
N GLY A 94 -16.38 2.91 -37.32
CA GLY A 94 -17.55 2.35 -36.65
C GLY A 94 -17.57 2.68 -35.17
N ILE A 95 -16.51 2.35 -34.43
CA ILE A 95 -16.38 2.59 -32.99
C ILE A 95 -16.51 4.09 -32.69
N ARG A 96 -15.92 4.95 -33.54
CA ARG A 96 -16.06 6.41 -33.41
C ARG A 96 -17.51 6.87 -33.56
N ARG A 97 -18.27 6.28 -34.49
CA ARG A 97 -19.67 6.64 -34.77
C ARG A 97 -20.66 6.07 -33.76
N HIS A 98 -20.46 4.81 -33.35
CA HIS A 98 -21.44 4.01 -32.62
C HIS A 98 -21.03 3.74 -31.16
N GLY A 99 -19.82 4.09 -30.77
CA GLY A 99 -19.31 3.97 -29.40
C GLY A 99 -18.64 2.61 -29.10
N ALA A 100 -18.21 2.47 -27.85
CA ALA A 100 -17.43 1.32 -27.37
C ALA A 100 -18.18 -0.02 -27.45
N SER A 101 -19.52 -0.03 -27.43
CA SER A 101 -20.31 -1.28 -27.54
C SER A 101 -20.14 -1.97 -28.90
N LEU A 102 -19.86 -1.22 -29.96
CA LEU A 102 -19.48 -1.82 -31.25
C LEU A 102 -18.07 -2.44 -31.17
N GLY A 103 -17.20 -1.92 -30.30
CA GLY A 103 -15.92 -2.56 -29.97
C GLY A 103 -16.12 -3.95 -29.37
N ASP A 104 -17.13 -4.15 -28.50
CA ASP A 104 -17.47 -5.46 -27.94
C ASP A 104 -17.88 -6.46 -29.03
N TYR A 105 -18.66 -6.01 -30.03
CA TYR A 105 -18.97 -6.83 -31.20
C TYR A 105 -17.70 -7.30 -31.90
N TYR A 106 -16.78 -6.38 -32.19
CA TYR A 106 -15.53 -6.71 -32.86
C TYR A 106 -14.66 -7.68 -32.06
N ARG A 107 -14.58 -7.53 -30.72
CA ARG A 107 -13.83 -8.46 -29.84
C ARG A 107 -14.36 -9.89 -29.93
N HIS A 108 -15.68 -10.06 -29.91
CA HIS A 108 -16.31 -11.38 -29.95
C HIS A 108 -16.25 -11.99 -31.36
N ARG A 109 -16.51 -11.19 -32.40
CA ARG A 109 -16.56 -11.67 -33.79
C ARG A 109 -15.18 -11.93 -34.39
N TYR A 110 -14.17 -11.15 -33.99
CA TYR A 110 -12.82 -11.16 -34.58
C TYR A 110 -11.74 -11.29 -33.49
N PRO A 111 -11.64 -12.44 -32.79
CA PRO A 111 -10.74 -12.60 -31.65
C PRO A 111 -9.27 -12.42 -32.02
N ASN A 112 -8.86 -12.81 -33.24
CA ASN A 112 -7.49 -12.63 -33.74
C ASN A 112 -7.10 -11.15 -33.93
N PHE A 113 -8.08 -10.25 -33.96
CA PHE A 113 -7.86 -8.81 -34.15
C PHE A 113 -8.11 -7.99 -32.88
N ARG A 114 -8.26 -8.67 -31.73
CA ARG A 114 -8.60 -8.04 -30.46
C ARG A 114 -7.67 -6.87 -30.13
N SER A 115 -6.36 -7.01 -30.30
CA SER A 115 -5.40 -5.95 -29.99
C SER A 115 -5.67 -4.65 -30.77
N TRP A 116 -5.92 -4.72 -32.08
CA TRP A 116 -6.27 -3.55 -32.90
C TRP A 116 -7.60 -2.91 -32.47
N VAL A 117 -8.58 -3.74 -32.11
CA VAL A 117 -9.86 -3.27 -31.59
C VAL A 117 -9.67 -2.55 -30.25
N GLU A 118 -8.81 -3.06 -29.36
CA GLU A 118 -8.52 -2.40 -28.08
C GLU A 118 -7.84 -1.04 -28.27
N TYR A 119 -6.92 -0.90 -29.23
CA TYR A 119 -6.33 0.39 -29.61
C TYR A 119 -7.38 1.35 -30.17
N ALA A 120 -8.28 0.86 -31.04
CA ALA A 120 -9.34 1.69 -31.62
C ALA A 120 -10.32 2.21 -30.56
N VAL A 121 -10.70 1.35 -29.60
CA VAL A 121 -11.52 1.75 -28.44
C VAL A 121 -10.76 2.73 -27.55
N LEU A 122 -9.48 2.45 -27.22
CA LEU A 122 -8.67 3.35 -26.40
C LEU A 122 -8.57 4.76 -27.01
N LEU A 123 -8.33 4.87 -28.32
CA LEU A 123 -8.27 6.16 -29.00
C LEU A 123 -9.57 6.96 -28.93
N GLN A 124 -10.71 6.28 -28.77
CA GLN A 124 -12.01 6.91 -28.57
C GLN A 124 -12.20 7.38 -27.12
N ASP A 125 -11.70 6.62 -26.15
CA ASP A 125 -11.82 6.94 -24.72
C ASP A 125 -10.84 8.02 -24.25
N LEU A 126 -9.75 8.23 -24.99
CA LEU A 126 -8.79 9.30 -24.71
C LEU A 126 -9.46 10.67 -24.82
N PRO A 127 -9.08 11.64 -23.94
CA PRO A 127 -9.50 13.02 -24.10
C PRO A 127 -9.22 13.55 -25.51
N LEU A 128 -10.09 14.44 -26.00
CA LEU A 128 -9.86 15.15 -27.24
C LEU A 128 -8.65 16.09 -27.09
N ALA A 129 -7.79 16.16 -28.10
CA ALA A 129 -6.62 17.03 -28.05
C ALA A 129 -6.99 18.52 -27.95
N SER A 130 -8.10 18.92 -28.56
CA SER A 130 -8.65 20.27 -28.49
C SER A 130 -10.03 20.22 -27.84
N LEU A 131 -10.19 20.97 -26.75
CA LEU A 131 -11.48 21.17 -26.11
C LEU A 131 -12.29 22.21 -26.89
N SER A 132 -13.59 21.95 -27.07
CA SER A 132 -14.54 22.93 -27.60
C SER A 132 -14.78 24.04 -26.57
N PRO A 133 -15.07 25.29 -26.98
CA PRO A 133 -15.49 26.35 -26.05
C PRO A 133 -16.72 25.98 -25.21
N GLN A 134 -17.53 25.02 -25.69
CA GLN A 134 -18.73 24.53 -25.02
C GLN A 134 -18.49 23.28 -24.15
N SER A 135 -17.23 22.86 -23.98
CA SER A 135 -16.92 21.66 -23.18
C SER A 135 -17.36 21.85 -21.73
N SER A 136 -17.92 20.82 -21.14
CA SER A 136 -18.33 20.85 -19.73
C SER A 136 -17.12 20.94 -18.81
N GLU A 137 -17.30 21.53 -17.62
CA GLU A 137 -16.25 21.62 -16.59
C GLU A 137 -15.63 20.25 -16.28
N ARG A 138 -16.46 19.19 -16.24
CA ARG A 138 -16.01 17.82 -16.02
C ARG A 138 -15.11 17.29 -17.13
N GLU A 139 -15.35 17.66 -18.38
CA GLU A 139 -14.49 17.29 -19.52
C GLU A 139 -13.14 18.02 -19.46
N VAL A 140 -13.15 19.30 -19.08
CA VAL A 140 -11.93 20.10 -18.89
C VAL A 140 -11.07 19.52 -17.76
N LEU A 141 -11.69 19.19 -16.62
CA LEU A 141 -11.01 18.57 -15.49
C LEU A 141 -10.41 17.21 -15.85
N PHE A 142 -11.18 16.36 -16.55
CA PHE A 142 -10.69 15.06 -17.00
C PHE A 142 -9.53 15.17 -18.00
N HIS A 143 -9.65 16.09 -18.96
CA HIS A 143 -8.60 16.39 -19.93
C HIS A 143 -7.29 16.82 -19.24
N ASN A 144 -7.37 17.77 -18.30
CA ASN A 144 -6.19 18.24 -17.58
C ASN A 144 -5.61 17.17 -16.66
N ALA A 145 -6.45 16.43 -15.93
CA ALA A 145 -6.01 15.35 -15.06
C ALA A 145 -5.27 14.24 -15.83
N PHE A 146 -5.71 13.90 -17.04
CA PHE A 146 -5.01 12.91 -17.87
C PHE A 146 -3.66 13.43 -18.35
N ALA A 147 -3.61 14.68 -18.84
CA ALA A 147 -2.34 15.27 -19.27
C ALA A 147 -1.34 15.39 -18.12
N GLN A 148 -1.79 15.79 -16.93
CA GLN A 148 -0.97 15.86 -15.72
C GLN A 148 -0.45 14.49 -15.31
N ALA A 149 -1.31 13.47 -15.23
CA ALA A 149 -0.89 12.11 -14.88
C ALA A 149 0.12 11.54 -15.89
N ALA A 150 -0.13 11.75 -17.19
CA ALA A 150 0.77 11.31 -18.26
C ALA A 150 2.14 11.98 -18.18
N SER A 151 2.18 13.31 -17.99
CA SER A 151 3.43 14.06 -17.84
C SER A 151 4.17 13.67 -16.57
N PHE A 152 3.46 13.49 -15.45
CA PHE A 152 4.04 13.03 -14.19
C PHE A 152 4.77 11.69 -14.34
N LEU A 153 4.08 10.70 -14.93
CA LEU A 153 4.65 9.38 -15.22
C LEU A 153 5.85 9.47 -16.16
N ALA A 154 5.80 10.34 -17.17
CA ALA A 154 6.94 10.52 -18.06
C ALA A 154 8.14 11.16 -17.36
N PHE A 155 7.94 12.22 -16.57
CA PHE A 155 9.01 12.84 -15.77
C PHE A 155 9.63 11.87 -14.77
N ASP A 156 8.82 10.97 -14.21
CA ASP A 156 9.31 9.94 -13.31
C ASP A 156 10.35 9.01 -13.95
N ALA A 157 10.29 8.82 -15.27
CA ALA A 157 11.26 8.04 -16.03
C ALA A 157 12.29 8.90 -16.79
N MET A 158 12.38 10.23 -16.54
CA MET A 158 13.25 11.17 -17.26
C MET A 158 14.12 12.01 -16.34
N LYS A 159 15.39 12.18 -16.69
CA LYS A 159 16.26 13.16 -16.00
C LYS A 159 15.93 14.59 -16.44
N ALA A 160 16.07 15.53 -15.51
CA ALA A 160 15.69 16.93 -15.71
C ALA A 160 16.43 17.62 -16.88
N HIS A 161 17.67 17.21 -17.16
CA HIS A 161 18.53 17.78 -18.21
C HIS A 161 18.38 17.09 -19.58
N GLU A 162 17.44 16.14 -19.72
CA GLU A 162 17.20 15.53 -21.02
C GLU A 162 16.46 16.53 -21.93
N PRO A 163 16.84 16.67 -23.22
CA PRO A 163 16.14 17.56 -24.15
C PRO A 163 14.64 17.27 -24.26
N ILE A 164 14.25 16.01 -24.05
CA ILE A 164 12.84 15.62 -24.06
C ILE A 164 12.09 16.10 -22.81
N SER A 165 12.75 16.15 -21.65
CA SER A 165 12.14 16.68 -20.42
C SER A 165 11.91 18.19 -20.57
N GLU A 166 12.92 18.92 -21.05
CA GLU A 166 12.81 20.36 -21.34
C GLU A 166 11.69 20.66 -22.35
N ALA A 167 11.61 19.87 -23.43
CA ALA A 167 10.54 20.00 -24.40
C ALA A 167 9.15 19.71 -23.79
N LEU A 168 9.06 18.71 -22.92
CA LEU A 168 7.81 18.32 -22.26
C LEU A 168 7.32 19.38 -21.27
N GLN A 169 8.23 20.00 -20.51
CA GLN A 169 7.91 21.08 -19.57
C GLN A 169 7.24 22.29 -20.26
N GLN A 170 7.56 22.53 -21.53
CA GLN A 170 7.00 23.64 -22.30
C GLN A 170 5.63 23.34 -22.93
N MET A 171 5.15 22.09 -22.85
CA MET A 171 3.88 21.66 -23.46
C MET A 171 2.68 21.92 -22.54
N ASN A 172 1.58 22.36 -23.13
CA ASN A 172 0.28 22.42 -22.44
C ASN A 172 -0.48 21.09 -22.55
N SER A 173 -1.57 20.95 -21.78
CA SER A 173 -2.39 19.72 -21.74
C SER A 173 -2.81 19.20 -23.11
N SER A 174 -3.22 20.10 -24.01
CA SER A 174 -3.64 19.76 -25.37
C SER A 174 -2.51 19.20 -26.23
N GLN A 175 -1.30 19.75 -26.11
CA GLN A 175 -0.12 19.27 -26.81
C GLN A 175 0.30 17.89 -26.31
N ILE A 176 0.28 17.67 -24.99
CA ILE A 176 0.55 16.37 -24.36
C ILE A 176 -0.40 15.29 -24.90
N ILE A 177 -1.71 15.56 -24.85
CA ILE A 177 -2.74 14.63 -25.33
C ILE A 177 -2.59 14.39 -26.84
N SER A 178 -2.37 15.44 -27.64
CA SER A 178 -2.14 15.31 -29.08
C SER A 178 -0.96 14.39 -29.38
N LYS A 179 0.14 14.53 -28.65
CA LYS A 179 1.34 13.71 -28.82
C LYS A 179 1.08 12.25 -28.50
N ILE A 180 0.44 11.96 -27.37
CA ILE A 180 0.05 10.59 -26.98
C ILE A 180 -0.86 9.95 -28.03
N ARG A 181 -1.90 10.69 -28.49
CA ARG A 181 -2.82 10.22 -29.53
C ARG A 181 -2.08 9.89 -30.82
N LYS A 182 -1.20 10.77 -31.29
CA LYS A 182 -0.39 10.54 -32.51
C LYS A 182 0.51 9.31 -32.37
N SER A 183 1.15 9.11 -31.21
CA SER A 183 1.99 7.94 -30.95
C SER A 183 1.18 6.64 -30.99
N LEU A 184 -0.01 6.64 -30.38
CA LEU A 184 -0.91 5.48 -30.40
C LEU A 184 -1.50 5.23 -31.81
N GLU A 185 -1.81 6.29 -32.56
CA GLU A 185 -2.26 6.18 -33.96
C GLU A 185 -1.17 5.64 -34.87
N PHE A 186 0.07 6.08 -34.69
CA PHE A 186 1.23 5.55 -35.42
C PHE A 186 1.41 4.05 -35.14
N LYS A 187 1.32 3.64 -33.87
CA LYS A 187 1.35 2.22 -33.48
C LYS A 187 0.21 1.40 -34.08
N LEU A 188 -1.00 1.96 -34.14
CA LEU A 188 -2.14 1.31 -34.78
C LEU A 188 -1.91 1.11 -36.30
N GLN A 189 -1.18 2.03 -36.95
CA GLN A 189 -0.93 2.03 -38.39
C GLN A 189 0.31 1.22 -38.81
N SER A 190 1.28 1.00 -37.91
CA SER A 190 2.46 0.15 -38.16
C SER A 190 2.06 -1.33 -38.21
N ALA A 191 1.41 -1.72 -39.31
CA ALA A 191 0.74 -3.01 -39.53
C ALA A 191 1.68 -4.23 -39.71
N HIS A 192 2.97 -4.12 -39.38
CA HIS A 192 3.96 -5.19 -39.61
C HIS A 192 4.35 -5.97 -38.34
N GLU A 193 4.01 -5.48 -37.15
CA GLU A 193 4.43 -6.09 -35.88
C GLU A 193 3.32 -6.02 -34.84
N CYS A 194 2.29 -6.87 -34.93
CA CYS A 194 1.49 -7.13 -33.74
C CYS A 194 1.54 -8.61 -33.34
N PRO A 195 2.58 -9.00 -32.58
CA PRO A 195 2.52 -10.05 -31.59
C PRO A 195 2.48 -9.45 -30.16
N PRO A 196 2.16 -10.24 -29.12
CA PRO A 196 1.34 -9.89 -27.95
C PRO A 196 1.92 -8.89 -26.92
N GLN A 197 3.05 -8.23 -27.21
CA GLN A 197 3.70 -7.29 -26.29
C GLN A 197 2.99 -5.92 -26.22
N ASP A 198 2.27 -5.50 -27.28
CA ASP A 198 1.63 -4.18 -27.33
C ASP A 198 0.30 -4.08 -26.56
N HIS A 199 -0.21 -5.19 -26.00
CA HIS A 199 -1.31 -5.16 -25.04
C HIS A 199 -0.95 -4.36 -23.79
N ALA A 200 0.33 -4.39 -23.38
CA ALA A 200 0.81 -3.69 -22.21
C ALA A 200 0.54 -2.18 -22.31
N ILE A 201 0.87 -1.54 -23.45
CA ILE A 201 0.67 -0.10 -23.65
C ILE A 201 -0.81 0.27 -23.51
N VAL A 202 -1.70 -0.50 -24.15
CA VAL A 202 -3.15 -0.25 -24.07
C VAL A 202 -3.65 -0.41 -22.64
N SER A 203 -3.23 -1.48 -21.96
CA SER A 203 -3.57 -1.74 -20.57
C SER A 203 -3.11 -0.61 -19.64
N HIS A 204 -1.87 -0.14 -19.78
CA HIS A 204 -1.30 0.93 -18.95
C HIS A 204 -2.02 2.26 -19.15
N VAL A 205 -2.27 2.65 -20.40
CA VAL A 205 -3.01 3.89 -20.68
C VAL A 205 -4.43 3.78 -20.13
N ARG A 206 -5.08 2.63 -20.25
CA ARG A 206 -6.41 2.40 -19.65
C ARG A 206 -6.38 2.45 -18.13
N GLN A 207 -5.38 1.85 -17.50
CA GLN A 207 -5.20 1.90 -16.05
C GLN A 207 -5.13 3.36 -15.58
N VAL A 208 -4.32 4.19 -16.23
CA VAL A 208 -4.24 5.63 -15.90
C VAL A 208 -5.59 6.31 -16.13
N LEU A 209 -6.27 6.07 -17.26
CA LEU A 209 -7.59 6.65 -17.56
C LEU A 209 -8.64 6.32 -16.49
N VAL A 210 -8.64 5.09 -15.96
CA VAL A 210 -9.56 4.72 -14.88
C VAL A 210 -9.20 5.41 -13.57
N ARG A 211 -7.91 5.40 -13.21
CA ARG A 211 -7.43 5.96 -11.94
C ARG A 211 -7.68 7.46 -11.82
N ILE A 212 -7.70 8.18 -12.94
CA ILE A 212 -8.06 9.61 -12.96
C ILE A 212 -9.57 9.89 -13.08
N GLY A 213 -10.42 8.86 -13.19
CA GLY A 213 -11.88 9.00 -13.16
C GLY A 213 -12.60 9.00 -14.53
N GLY A 214 -12.03 8.38 -15.56
CA GLY A 214 -12.66 8.25 -16.89
C GLY A 214 -13.97 7.46 -16.86
N ARG A 215 -15.01 7.96 -17.57
CA ARG A 215 -16.32 7.30 -17.69
C ARG A 215 -16.20 6.09 -18.63
N GLY A 216 -16.34 4.86 -18.10
CA GLY A 216 -16.53 3.65 -18.94
C GLY A 216 -15.57 2.48 -18.69
N ASN A 217 -14.47 2.67 -17.97
CA ASN A 217 -13.34 1.74 -18.04
C ASN A 217 -13.15 0.82 -16.80
N ARG A 218 -14.02 0.88 -15.79
CA ARG A 218 -13.91 -0.01 -14.60
C ARG A 218 -14.16 -1.49 -14.95
N ALA A 219 -15.21 -1.80 -15.70
CA ALA A 219 -15.50 -3.16 -16.16
C ALA A 219 -14.42 -3.71 -17.12
N GLN A 220 -13.68 -2.82 -17.80
CA GLN A 220 -12.59 -3.21 -18.69
C GLN A 220 -11.28 -3.52 -17.96
N LEU A 221 -11.06 -3.00 -16.74
CA LEU A 221 -9.90 -3.37 -15.91
C LEU A 221 -9.97 -4.84 -15.45
N GLU A 222 -11.16 -5.33 -15.14
CA GLU A 222 -11.40 -6.74 -14.78
C GLU A 222 -11.06 -7.70 -15.94
N LEU A 223 -11.18 -7.21 -17.18
CA LEU A 223 -10.81 -7.94 -18.40
C LEU A 223 -9.30 -7.92 -18.71
N LEU A 224 -8.50 -7.12 -18.00
CA LEU A 224 -7.05 -7.00 -18.23
C LEU A 224 -6.23 -8.08 -17.51
N GLY A 225 -6.86 -8.90 -16.65
CA GLY A 225 -6.20 -10.00 -15.92
C GLY A 225 -5.12 -9.53 -14.93
N THR A 226 -4.54 -10.46 -14.19
CA THR A 226 -3.47 -10.24 -13.20
C THR A 226 -2.08 -9.97 -13.81
N HIS A 227 -1.97 -9.85 -15.14
CA HIS A 227 -0.69 -9.72 -15.84
C HIS A 227 -0.13 -8.29 -15.92
N VAL A 228 -0.63 -7.34 -15.12
CA VAL A 228 -0.19 -5.92 -15.14
C VAL A 228 0.85 -5.62 -14.04
N GLU A 229 1.24 -6.61 -13.23
CA GLU A 229 2.17 -6.40 -12.11
C GLU A 229 3.65 -6.24 -12.51
N SER A 230 4.02 -6.45 -13.78
CA SER A 230 5.43 -6.55 -14.18
C SER A 230 5.96 -5.42 -15.08
N ILE A 231 5.20 -4.36 -15.36
CA ILE A 231 5.66 -3.31 -16.29
C ILE A 231 5.43 -1.89 -15.75
N ASP A 232 6.47 -1.07 -15.91
CA ASP A 232 6.56 0.30 -15.44
C ASP A 232 5.68 1.27 -16.29
N LEU A 233 4.66 1.85 -15.64
CA LEU A 233 3.79 2.88 -16.23
C LEU A 233 4.60 4.10 -16.71
N SER A 234 5.63 4.50 -15.96
CA SER A 234 6.47 5.66 -16.23
C SER A 234 7.23 5.49 -17.55
N LEU A 235 7.79 4.30 -17.81
CA LEU A 235 8.44 3.98 -19.09
C LEU A 235 7.46 4.02 -20.27
N THR A 236 6.21 3.56 -20.07
CA THR A 236 5.19 3.58 -21.13
C THR A 236 4.87 5.01 -21.55
N PHE A 237 4.63 5.91 -20.59
CA PHE A 237 4.32 7.30 -20.90
C PHE A 237 5.54 8.09 -21.39
N ARG A 238 6.75 7.79 -20.91
CA ARG A 238 7.99 8.30 -21.50
C ARG A 238 8.07 7.96 -22.98
N TYR A 239 7.83 6.70 -23.34
CA TYR A 239 7.86 6.26 -24.73
C TYR A 239 6.79 6.93 -25.59
N LEU A 240 5.53 6.98 -25.11
CA LEU A 240 4.42 7.63 -25.84
C LEU A 240 4.66 9.13 -26.07
N LEU A 241 5.43 9.78 -25.19
CA LEU A 241 5.80 11.19 -25.32
C LEU A 241 7.12 11.41 -26.09
N GLY A 242 7.68 10.36 -26.69
CA GLY A 242 8.81 10.42 -27.63
C GLY A 242 10.17 10.03 -27.04
N GLY A 243 10.19 9.47 -25.82
CA GLY A 243 11.40 8.98 -25.17
C GLY A 243 11.80 7.58 -25.61
N GLY A 244 13.05 7.20 -25.38
CA GLY A 244 13.52 5.82 -25.62
C GLY A 244 12.93 4.81 -24.63
N GLN A 245 12.92 3.54 -25.02
CA GLN A 245 12.42 2.39 -24.23
C GLN A 245 13.45 1.77 -23.27
N ALA A 246 14.66 2.33 -23.21
CA ALA A 246 15.70 1.81 -22.32
C ALA A 246 15.21 1.89 -20.86
N VAL A 247 15.34 0.77 -20.13
CA VAL A 247 15.02 0.71 -18.70
C VAL A 247 15.88 1.73 -17.96
N ARG A 248 15.26 2.56 -17.11
CA ARG A 248 15.93 3.60 -16.33
C ARG A 248 15.51 3.50 -14.88
N GLU A 249 16.41 3.93 -13.99
CA GLU A 249 16.03 4.21 -12.62
C GLU A 249 15.09 5.42 -12.60
N HIS A 250 14.03 5.31 -11.79
CA HIS A 250 13.09 6.39 -11.58
C HIS A 250 13.72 7.62 -10.94
N CYS A 251 13.12 8.78 -11.16
CA CYS A 251 13.56 10.01 -10.52
C CYS A 251 13.33 9.99 -9.01
N HIS A 252 14.25 10.65 -8.31
CA HIS A 252 14.07 10.96 -6.91
C HIS A 252 12.87 11.91 -6.73
N SER A 253 12.20 11.85 -5.56
CA SER A 253 11.00 12.66 -5.32
C SER A 253 11.26 14.16 -5.47
N ASP A 254 12.43 14.65 -5.02
CA ASP A 254 12.82 16.05 -5.15
C ASP A 254 13.07 16.46 -6.61
N GLU A 255 13.76 15.62 -7.39
CA GLU A 255 14.01 15.86 -8.83
C GLU A 255 12.68 15.84 -9.60
N LEU A 256 11.78 14.91 -9.26
CA LEU A 256 10.45 14.81 -9.85
C LEU A 256 9.59 16.03 -9.49
N ALA A 257 9.59 16.45 -8.22
CA ALA A 257 8.86 17.64 -7.77
C ALA A 257 9.37 18.89 -8.49
N GLN A 258 10.69 19.03 -8.68
CA GLN A 258 11.27 20.13 -9.44
C GLN A 258 10.79 20.11 -10.90
N GLN A 259 10.91 18.97 -11.59
CA GLN A 259 10.46 18.86 -12.99
C GLN A 259 8.96 19.15 -13.15
N VAL A 260 8.13 18.62 -12.25
CA VAL A 260 6.67 18.83 -12.24
C VAL A 260 6.34 20.29 -11.96
N SER A 261 7.05 20.95 -11.03
CA SER A 261 6.85 22.36 -10.70
C SER A 261 7.20 23.32 -11.85
N CYS A 262 8.13 22.93 -12.73
CA CYS A 262 8.54 23.74 -13.88
C CYS A 262 7.68 23.51 -15.13
N ALA A 263 6.78 22.53 -15.12
CA ALA A 263 6.02 22.13 -16.31
C ALA A 263 4.67 22.86 -16.41
N LYS A 264 4.40 23.46 -17.58
CA LYS A 264 3.18 24.26 -17.83
C LYS A 264 1.88 23.51 -17.59
N VAL A 265 1.88 22.19 -17.76
CA VAL A 265 0.69 21.35 -17.54
C VAL A 265 0.23 21.35 -16.07
N PHE A 266 1.10 21.77 -15.14
CA PHE A 266 0.82 21.91 -13.72
C PHE A 266 0.65 23.37 -13.28
N ASP A 267 0.64 24.34 -14.21
CA ASP A 267 0.44 25.75 -13.87
C ASP A 267 -0.81 25.94 -13.00
N GLY A 268 -0.64 26.61 -11.86
CA GLY A 268 -1.71 26.81 -10.87
C GLY A 268 -1.86 25.70 -9.83
N SER A 269 -1.06 24.62 -9.90
CA SER A 269 -0.98 23.59 -8.87
C SER A 269 0.14 23.92 -7.88
N ILE A 270 -0.11 23.73 -6.58
CA ILE A 270 0.95 23.80 -5.57
C ILE A 270 1.64 22.43 -5.54
N VAL A 271 2.85 22.37 -6.10
CA VAL A 271 3.63 21.13 -6.17
C VAL A 271 4.52 21.03 -4.95
N ASP A 272 4.09 20.24 -3.97
CA ASP A 272 4.86 19.90 -2.77
C ASP A 272 4.92 18.37 -2.58
N SER A 273 5.59 17.90 -1.51
CA SER A 273 5.69 16.46 -1.23
C SER A 273 4.34 15.78 -1.03
N SER A 274 3.32 16.51 -0.57
CA SER A 274 1.96 15.98 -0.39
C SER A 274 1.26 15.80 -1.75
N PHE A 275 1.43 16.75 -2.66
CA PHE A 275 0.93 16.64 -4.03
C PHE A 275 1.53 15.43 -4.77
N ILE A 276 2.85 15.22 -4.63
CA ILE A 276 3.53 14.06 -5.21
C ILE A 276 2.91 12.78 -4.63
N GLN A 277 2.80 12.68 -3.30
CA GLN A 277 2.21 11.53 -2.63
C GLN A 277 0.76 11.26 -3.09
N ASP A 278 -0.06 12.29 -3.20
CA ASP A 278 -1.45 12.19 -3.66
C ASP A 278 -1.54 11.62 -5.08
N ILE A 279 -0.67 12.05 -6.01
CA ILE A 279 -0.63 11.49 -7.36
C ILE A 279 -0.18 10.04 -7.34
N PHE A 280 0.84 9.69 -6.56
CA PHE A 280 1.29 8.30 -6.42
C PHE A 280 0.19 7.40 -5.88
N THR A 281 -0.52 7.81 -4.82
CA THR A 281 -1.66 7.07 -4.27
C THR A 281 -2.81 6.96 -5.27
N LYS A 282 -3.16 8.07 -5.95
CA LYS A 282 -4.20 8.10 -6.97
C LYS A 282 -3.90 7.15 -8.13
N LEU A 283 -2.65 7.05 -8.55
CA LEU A 283 -2.19 6.12 -9.59
C LEU A 283 -1.86 4.72 -9.06
N SER A 284 -1.90 4.52 -7.73
CA SER A 284 -1.55 3.27 -7.03
C SER A 284 -0.12 2.79 -7.28
N LEU A 285 0.83 3.73 -7.18
CA LEU A 285 2.27 3.53 -7.38
C LEU A 285 3.05 3.41 -6.05
N GLU A 286 2.37 3.08 -4.95
CA GLU A 286 2.88 3.26 -3.58
C GLU A 286 4.10 2.40 -3.23
N LEU A 287 4.26 1.22 -3.84
CA LEU A 287 5.44 0.36 -3.68
C LEU A 287 6.74 0.99 -4.21
N SER A 288 6.64 1.97 -5.12
CA SER A 288 7.81 2.61 -5.74
C SER A 288 8.38 3.78 -4.94
N LEU A 289 7.70 4.22 -3.88
CA LEU A 289 7.98 5.47 -3.17
C LEU A 289 9.00 5.36 -2.05
N THR A 290 9.16 4.17 -1.48
CA THR A 290 9.84 3.96 -0.19
C THR A 290 11.29 4.46 -0.19
N THR A 291 12.06 4.12 -1.22
CA THR A 291 13.43 4.60 -1.37
C THR A 291 13.45 6.07 -1.81
N ARG A 292 12.48 6.54 -2.59
CA ARG A 292 12.45 7.90 -3.18
C ARG A 292 12.23 9.03 -2.18
N TYR A 293 11.88 8.72 -0.94
CA TYR A 293 11.75 9.70 0.14
C TYR A 293 13.03 9.83 0.99
N LEU A 294 14.04 9.00 0.73
CA LEU A 294 15.35 9.13 1.36
C LEU A 294 16.19 10.14 0.58
N PRO A 295 16.90 11.06 1.25
CA PRO A 295 17.78 12.00 0.56
C PRO A 295 18.72 11.31 -0.45
N ASP A 296 18.94 11.91 -1.63
CA ASP A 296 19.74 11.33 -2.73
C ASP A 296 21.12 10.80 -2.30
N HIS A 297 21.79 11.55 -1.41
CA HIS A 297 23.09 11.16 -0.89
C HIS A 297 23.01 9.88 -0.05
N TRP A 298 21.89 9.58 0.61
CA TRP A 298 21.64 8.33 1.32
C TRP A 298 21.34 7.19 0.34
N LEU A 299 20.58 7.45 -0.73
CA LEU A 299 20.26 6.44 -1.73
C LEU A 299 21.47 5.99 -2.54
N SER A 300 22.35 6.94 -2.91
CA SER A 300 23.52 6.66 -3.74
C SER A 300 24.50 5.66 -3.11
N CYS A 301 24.44 5.45 -1.78
CA CYS A 301 25.28 4.49 -1.09
C CYS A 301 24.67 3.08 -0.96
N LEU A 302 23.46 2.86 -1.47
CA LEU A 302 22.75 1.58 -1.39
C LEU A 302 22.91 0.75 -2.66
N SER A 303 23.37 -0.49 -2.49
CA SER A 303 23.25 -1.54 -3.51
C SER A 303 21.79 -1.95 -3.73
N LEU A 304 21.50 -2.58 -4.87
CA LEU A 304 20.15 -3.08 -5.20
C LEU A 304 19.59 -4.01 -4.11
N GLN A 305 20.43 -4.88 -3.53
CA GLN A 305 20.01 -5.78 -2.46
C GLN A 305 19.66 -5.03 -1.18
N GLN A 306 20.41 -3.98 -0.84
CA GLN A 306 20.13 -3.12 0.31
C GLN A 306 18.83 -2.31 0.11
N LYS A 307 18.59 -1.79 -1.09
CA LYS A 307 17.31 -1.13 -1.44
C LYS A 307 16.12 -2.06 -1.18
N ARG A 308 16.18 -3.30 -1.68
CA ARG A 308 15.13 -4.32 -1.45
C ARG A 308 14.96 -4.69 0.03
N SER A 309 16.07 -4.83 0.76
CA SER A 309 16.02 -5.12 2.20
C SER A 309 15.38 -3.98 2.99
N PHE A 310 15.68 -2.73 2.62
CA PHE A 310 15.05 -1.58 3.24
C PHE A 310 13.55 -1.50 2.91
N GLU A 311 13.18 -1.72 1.65
CA GLU A 311 11.77 -1.77 1.23
C GLU A 311 10.99 -2.84 2.01
N ALA A 312 11.57 -4.02 2.25
CA ALA A 312 10.94 -5.06 3.06
C ALA A 312 10.65 -4.60 4.50
N LEU A 313 11.56 -3.85 5.14
CA LEU A 313 11.34 -3.29 6.47
C LEU A 313 10.18 -2.27 6.47
N VAL A 314 10.10 -1.43 5.44
CA VAL A 314 9.02 -0.44 5.37
C VAL A 314 7.67 -1.10 5.11
N GLU A 315 7.63 -2.19 4.34
CA GLU A 315 6.39 -2.98 4.19
C GLU A 315 5.98 -3.68 5.48
N GLU A 316 6.94 -4.15 6.29
CA GLU A 316 6.61 -4.67 7.62
C GLU A 316 6.07 -3.56 8.54
N ALA A 317 6.65 -2.36 8.48
CA ALA A 317 6.18 -1.21 9.24
C ALA A 317 4.81 -0.70 8.75
N SER A 318 4.54 -0.75 7.44
CA SER A 318 3.27 -0.33 6.84
C SER A 318 2.12 -1.24 7.27
N ALA A 319 2.38 -2.54 7.44
CA ALA A 319 1.42 -3.49 8.00
C ALA A 319 1.03 -3.17 9.46
N ILE A 320 1.87 -2.43 10.19
CA ILE A 320 1.59 -1.97 11.55
C ILE A 320 0.88 -0.61 11.55
N SER A 321 1.21 0.27 10.61
CA SER A 321 0.59 1.60 10.48
C SER A 321 0.77 2.17 9.07
N ASP A 322 -0.34 2.64 8.48
CA ASP A 322 -0.34 3.35 7.19
C ASP A 322 0.58 4.58 7.20
N GLN A 323 0.80 5.19 8.38
CA GLN A 323 1.67 6.35 8.54
C GLN A 323 3.17 6.01 8.40
N ALA A 324 3.55 4.73 8.37
CA ALA A 324 4.96 4.33 8.18
C ALA A 324 5.54 4.83 6.84
N ARG A 325 4.70 5.00 5.82
CA ARG A 325 5.09 5.51 4.50
C ARG A 325 5.21 7.04 4.44
N HIS A 326 4.97 7.75 5.53
CA HIS A 326 5.18 9.20 5.59
C HIS A 326 6.68 9.54 5.54
N LEU A 327 7.05 10.61 4.84
CA LEU A 327 8.44 11.07 4.63
C LEU A 327 9.30 11.02 5.91
N TYR A 328 8.75 11.55 7.00
CA TYR A 328 9.41 11.56 8.31
C TYR A 328 9.73 10.14 8.82
N ASN A 329 8.76 9.23 8.74
CA ASN A 329 8.89 7.86 9.25
C ASN A 329 9.80 7.01 8.36
N ILE A 330 9.87 7.28 7.06
CA ILE A 330 10.81 6.60 6.15
C ILE A 330 12.26 6.91 6.54
N GLN A 331 12.58 8.16 6.88
CA GLN A 331 13.93 8.51 7.36
C GLN A 331 14.26 7.83 8.70
N GLN A 332 13.28 7.70 9.60
CA GLN A 332 13.44 6.96 10.85
C GLN A 332 13.69 5.46 10.61
N LEU A 333 12.86 4.84 9.77
CA LEU A 333 13.00 3.44 9.37
C LEU A 333 14.36 3.18 8.72
N PHE A 334 14.90 4.13 7.96
CA PHE A 334 16.24 4.00 7.37
C PHE A 334 17.35 4.01 8.43
N VAL A 335 17.21 4.82 9.48
CA VAL A 335 18.15 4.80 10.61
C VAL A 335 18.07 3.48 11.37
N ILE A 336 16.86 2.97 11.61
CA ILE A 336 16.63 1.67 12.25
C ILE A 336 17.26 0.56 11.39
N TRP A 337 16.99 0.55 10.09
CA TRP A 337 17.57 -0.37 9.12
C TRP A 337 19.09 -0.31 9.11
N THR A 338 19.68 0.89 9.08
CA THR A 338 21.14 1.07 9.08
C THR A 338 21.77 0.47 10.34
N TYR A 339 21.08 0.57 11.49
CA TYR A 339 21.53 -0.06 12.73
C TYR A 339 21.41 -1.59 12.68
N THR A 340 20.27 -2.14 12.25
CA THR A 340 20.04 -3.60 12.23
C THR A 340 20.92 -4.33 11.23
N GLN A 341 21.28 -3.68 10.11
CA GLN A 341 22.20 -4.21 9.12
C GLN A 341 23.68 -4.20 9.57
N GLY A 342 24.00 -3.44 10.61
CA GLY A 342 25.32 -3.42 11.25
C GLY A 342 26.47 -3.15 10.27
N SER A 343 27.40 -4.11 10.18
CA SER A 343 28.60 -3.98 9.32
C SER A 343 28.27 -3.89 7.82
N SER A 344 27.15 -4.46 7.39
CA SER A 344 26.74 -4.45 5.98
C SER A 344 26.23 -3.09 5.50
N ALA A 345 25.89 -2.17 6.40
CA ALA A 345 25.44 -0.80 6.09
C ALA A 345 26.46 0.28 6.54
N ARG A 346 27.75 -0.07 6.64
CA ARG A 346 28.79 0.86 7.12
C ARG A 346 28.91 2.12 6.26
N SER A 347 28.76 2.02 4.94
CA SER A 347 28.72 3.17 4.03
C SER A 347 27.54 4.11 4.36
N CYS A 348 26.36 3.54 4.60
CA CYS A 348 25.16 4.28 4.97
C CYS A 348 25.35 5.03 6.30
N LYS A 349 25.99 4.39 7.29
CA LYS A 349 26.30 5.01 8.58
C LYS A 349 27.12 6.29 8.42
N GLU A 350 28.16 6.28 7.58
CA GLU A 350 28.99 7.47 7.36
C GLU A 350 28.21 8.60 6.68
N VAL A 351 27.32 8.25 5.76
CA VAL A 351 26.49 9.21 5.02
C VAL A 351 25.44 9.88 5.92
N ILE A 352 24.82 9.14 6.85
CA ILE A 352 23.81 9.71 7.75
C ILE A 352 24.41 10.44 8.94
N LYS A 353 25.68 10.16 9.31
CA LYS A 353 26.39 10.72 10.48
C LYS A 353 26.21 12.24 10.64
N PRO A 354 26.32 13.08 9.58
CA PRO A 354 26.14 14.53 9.69
C PRO A 354 24.73 14.96 10.14
N GLN A 355 23.71 14.15 9.86
CA GLN A 355 22.30 14.48 10.12
C GLN A 355 21.76 13.85 11.41
N LEU A 356 22.47 12.88 11.98
CA LEU A 356 22.04 12.14 13.18
C LEU A 356 21.60 13.06 14.33
N ARG A 357 22.34 14.15 14.58
CA ARG A 357 21.97 15.10 15.65
C ARG A 357 20.64 15.81 15.40
N LYS A 358 20.35 16.17 14.15
CA LYS A 358 19.07 16.80 13.77
C LYS A 358 17.93 15.80 13.88
N LEU A 359 18.14 14.58 13.37
CA LEU A 359 17.18 13.49 13.46
C LEU A 359 16.86 13.14 14.91
N PHE A 360 17.88 13.08 15.78
CA PHE A 360 17.71 12.82 17.20
C PHE A 360 16.82 13.86 17.88
N LYS A 361 17.11 15.16 17.68
CA LYS A 361 16.29 16.24 18.24
C LYS A 361 14.84 16.17 17.75
N THR A 362 14.66 15.85 16.48
CA THR A 362 13.32 15.77 15.87
C THR A 362 12.54 14.58 16.44
N ALA A 363 13.16 13.40 16.54
CA ALA A 363 12.57 12.22 17.16
C ALA A 363 12.26 12.43 18.65
N ALA A 364 13.14 13.10 19.39
CA ALA A 364 12.91 13.43 20.80
C ALA A 364 11.70 14.37 20.98
N LEU A 365 11.62 15.42 20.18
CA LEU A 365 10.49 16.35 20.20
C LEU A 365 9.18 15.66 19.82
N HIS A 366 9.22 14.78 18.82
CA HIS A 366 8.04 14.05 18.38
C HIS A 366 7.59 13.04 19.43
N LEU A 367 8.52 12.29 20.02
CA LEU A 367 8.25 11.38 21.13
C LEU A 367 7.70 12.09 22.37
N ALA A 368 8.13 13.33 22.63
CA ALA A 368 7.59 14.10 23.75
C ALA A 368 6.08 14.40 23.58
N ASN A 369 5.65 14.66 22.34
CA ASN A 369 4.30 15.14 22.03
C ASN A 369 3.34 14.05 21.51
N SER A 370 3.88 12.95 20.99
CA SER A 370 3.08 11.92 20.32
C SER A 370 2.15 11.18 21.28
N LYS A 371 0.91 10.98 20.84
CA LYS A 371 -0.09 10.12 21.48
C LYS A 371 -0.27 8.78 20.75
N SER A 372 0.35 8.63 19.57
CA SER A 372 0.24 7.42 18.76
C SER A 372 1.19 6.35 19.28
N ARG A 373 0.66 5.15 19.58
CA ARG A 373 1.44 4.01 20.05
C ARG A 373 2.54 3.62 19.06
N THR A 374 2.21 3.55 17.77
CA THR A 374 3.18 3.20 16.72
C THR A 374 4.28 4.23 16.61
N GLN A 375 3.92 5.52 16.68
CA GLN A 375 4.90 6.59 16.59
C GLN A 375 5.80 6.65 17.83
N ILE A 376 5.26 6.41 19.02
CA ILE A 376 6.04 6.29 20.26
C ILE A 376 7.10 5.19 20.10
N VAL A 377 6.73 4.03 19.55
CA VAL A 377 7.65 2.92 19.29
C VAL A 377 8.72 3.33 18.27
N LEU A 378 8.32 3.86 17.11
CA LEU A 378 9.25 4.29 16.06
C LEU A 378 10.25 5.35 16.55
N ASP A 379 9.78 6.38 17.24
CA ASP A 379 10.64 7.45 17.74
C ASP A 379 11.61 6.92 18.81
N THR A 380 11.15 6.04 19.71
CA THR A 380 12.00 5.46 20.77
C THR A 380 13.08 4.55 20.17
N MET A 381 12.71 3.69 19.21
CA MET A 381 13.68 2.86 18.47
C MET A 381 14.68 3.72 17.71
N THR A 382 14.22 4.78 17.06
CA THR A 382 15.07 5.72 16.32
C THR A 382 16.10 6.38 17.24
N LEU A 383 15.67 6.92 18.39
CA LEU A 383 16.60 7.53 19.36
C LEU A 383 17.69 6.57 19.80
N PHE A 384 17.32 5.32 20.10
CA PHE A 384 18.28 4.28 20.48
C PHE A 384 19.28 3.97 19.36
N CYS A 385 18.78 3.78 18.14
CA CYS A 385 19.61 3.48 16.97
C CYS A 385 20.60 4.63 16.71
N ILE A 386 20.14 5.89 16.75
CA ILE A 386 21.03 7.06 16.59
C ILE A 386 22.10 7.08 17.67
N ALA A 387 21.73 6.85 18.93
CA ALA A 387 22.66 6.87 20.06
C ALA A 387 23.75 5.80 19.93
N LYS A 388 23.40 4.57 19.51
CA LYS A 388 24.37 3.49 19.26
C LYS A 388 25.21 3.73 18.00
N LEU A 389 24.65 4.32 16.96
CA LEU A 389 25.39 4.66 15.74
C LEU A 389 26.42 5.79 15.99
N SER A 390 26.11 6.72 16.90
CA SER A 390 26.93 7.90 17.18
C SER A 390 28.01 7.70 18.26
N ALA A 391 27.97 6.61 19.03
CA ALA A 391 28.87 6.42 20.17
C ALA A 391 30.30 6.03 19.76
N GLU A 392 31.27 6.89 20.09
CA GLU A 392 32.70 6.56 20.19
C GLU A 392 33.05 6.39 21.68
N GLN A 393 33.22 5.13 22.11
CA GLN A 393 33.70 4.61 23.43
C GLN A 393 33.01 5.07 24.75
N GLU A 394 32.50 4.08 25.51
CA GLU A 394 32.08 4.20 26.92
C GLU A 394 33.29 4.14 27.89
N PRO A 395 33.24 4.79 29.08
CA PRO A 395 32.90 4.00 30.28
C PRO A 395 32.18 4.71 31.47
N ARG A 396 31.31 3.89 32.09
CA ARG A 396 31.02 3.59 33.52
C ARG A 396 30.38 4.57 34.54
N ARG A 397 29.24 4.04 35.04
CA ARG A 397 28.81 3.75 36.43
C ARG A 397 28.32 4.92 37.30
N GLN A 398 27.02 5.18 37.19
CA GLN A 398 26.01 4.94 38.24
C GLN A 398 24.66 5.34 37.65
N ILE A 399 23.70 4.40 37.61
CA ILE A 399 22.33 4.72 37.17
C ILE A 399 21.67 5.48 38.32
N LEU A 400 21.66 6.81 38.21
CA LEU A 400 20.71 7.66 38.91
C LEU A 400 19.43 7.72 38.06
N ASP A 401 18.28 7.54 38.71
CA ASP A 401 16.91 7.58 38.19
C ASP A 401 16.77 7.64 36.64
N PRO A 402 16.62 6.48 35.98
CA PRO A 402 16.60 6.41 34.52
C PRO A 402 15.40 7.12 33.89
N LEU A 403 14.29 7.33 34.62
CA LEU A 403 13.13 8.08 34.12
C LEU A 403 13.43 9.58 34.04
N ASN A 404 14.06 10.16 35.06
CA ASN A 404 14.50 11.55 35.04
C ASN A 404 15.58 11.80 33.98
N ARG A 405 16.47 10.84 33.74
CA ARG A 405 17.44 10.93 32.64
C ARG A 405 16.76 10.85 31.27
N PHE A 406 15.73 10.02 31.13
CA PHE A 406 14.96 9.95 29.90
C PHE A 406 14.24 11.27 29.60
N ASP A 407 13.62 11.90 30.59
CA ASP A 407 13.07 13.26 30.48
C ASP A 407 14.14 14.27 30.04
N ALA A 408 15.33 14.22 30.64
CA ALA A 408 16.43 15.08 30.26
C ALA A 408 16.91 14.84 28.81
N ILE A 409 16.93 13.58 28.34
CA ILE A 409 17.25 13.23 26.95
C ILE A 409 16.25 13.89 25.99
N LEU A 410 14.95 13.84 26.31
CA LEU A 410 13.90 14.42 25.46
C LEU A 410 13.94 15.94 25.42
N ASN A 411 14.23 16.60 26.55
CA ASN A 411 14.21 18.06 26.66
C ASN A 411 15.52 18.74 26.24
N THR A 412 16.68 18.15 26.56
CA THR A 412 17.99 18.83 26.42
C THR A 412 18.79 18.37 25.20
N GLY A 413 18.46 17.20 24.63
CA GLY A 413 19.11 16.71 23.42
C GLY A 413 20.58 16.36 23.63
N TYR A 414 20.79 15.15 24.16
CA TYR A 414 22.05 14.40 24.34
C TYR A 414 22.79 14.65 25.68
N GLN A 415 22.92 13.58 26.48
CA GLN A 415 23.73 13.51 27.70
C GLN A 415 24.69 12.30 27.65
N ALA A 416 25.71 12.26 28.53
CA ALA A 416 26.44 11.03 28.80
C ALA A 416 25.46 9.91 29.24
N ASP A 417 25.76 8.65 28.93
CA ASP A 417 24.91 7.46 29.21
C ASP A 417 23.61 7.33 28.39
N THR A 418 23.38 8.17 27.37
CA THR A 418 22.18 8.11 26.50
C THR A 418 21.88 6.71 25.93
N PRO A 419 22.86 5.94 25.41
CA PRO A 419 22.57 4.61 24.86
C PRO A 419 22.01 3.63 25.90
N MET A 420 22.53 3.67 27.12
CA MET A 420 22.14 2.75 28.20
C MET A 420 20.72 3.09 28.73
N VAL A 421 20.39 4.37 28.89
CA VAL A 421 19.03 4.80 29.31
C VAL A 421 17.98 4.41 28.26
N LEU A 422 18.29 4.60 26.98
CA LEU A 422 17.38 4.24 25.88
C LEU A 422 17.22 2.71 25.76
N GLU A 423 18.26 1.94 26.08
CA GLU A 423 18.18 0.48 26.18
C GLU A 423 17.18 0.05 27.27
N TYR A 424 17.24 0.66 28.45
CA TYR A 424 16.23 0.43 29.51
C TYR A 424 14.82 0.79 29.07
N CYS A 425 14.67 1.94 28.42
CA CYS A 425 13.39 2.42 27.94
C CYS A 425 12.78 1.45 26.93
N LEU A 426 13.55 0.94 25.97
CA LEU A 426 13.07 -0.02 24.98
C LEU A 426 12.72 -1.39 25.58
N MET A 427 13.53 -1.87 26.53
CA MET A 427 13.22 -3.13 27.23
C MET A 427 11.91 -3.03 28.00
N SER A 428 11.71 -1.92 28.73
CA SER A 428 10.49 -1.65 29.47
C SER A 428 9.29 -1.50 28.53
N LEU A 429 9.44 -0.77 27.42
CA LEU A 429 8.42 -0.62 26.39
C LEU A 429 8.00 -1.98 25.81
N HIS A 430 8.98 -2.82 25.45
CA HIS A 430 8.72 -4.18 24.97
C HIS A 430 7.95 -5.01 26.01
N ARG A 431 8.38 -5.00 27.28
CA ARG A 431 7.68 -5.71 28.37
C ARG A 431 6.22 -5.30 28.51
N VAL A 432 5.94 -3.99 28.50
CA VAL A 432 4.57 -3.48 28.58
C VAL A 432 3.74 -3.90 27.35
N LEU A 433 4.33 -3.89 26.16
CA LEU A 433 3.65 -4.30 24.93
C LEU A 433 3.33 -5.80 24.85
N VAL A 434 4.07 -6.67 25.55
CA VAL A 434 3.79 -8.13 25.62
C VAL A 434 2.99 -8.55 26.85
N ALA A 435 2.88 -7.69 27.86
CA ALA A 435 2.18 -7.98 29.12
C ALA A 435 0.73 -8.42 28.85
N SER A 436 0.40 -9.63 29.29
CA SER A 436 -0.90 -10.27 29.01
C SER A 436 -2.07 -9.58 29.72
N ASP A 437 -1.79 -8.91 30.82
CA ASP A 437 -2.72 -8.15 31.65
C ASP A 437 -2.85 -6.67 31.24
N PHE A 438 -2.03 -6.19 30.30
CA PHE A 438 -2.09 -4.82 29.82
C PHE A 438 -3.08 -4.69 28.64
N ILE A 439 -4.11 -3.87 28.80
CA ILE A 439 -5.14 -3.70 27.77
C ILE A 439 -4.57 -3.05 26.49
N GLY A 440 -3.49 -2.26 26.61
CA GLY A 440 -2.80 -1.65 25.47
C GLY A 440 -1.80 -2.55 24.74
N ARG A 441 -1.74 -3.84 25.09
CA ARG A 441 -0.84 -4.85 24.50
C ARG A 441 -0.88 -4.83 22.97
N SER A 442 0.28 -4.99 22.34
CA SER A 442 0.40 -5.17 20.89
C SER A 442 1.60 -6.05 20.57
N VAL A 443 1.33 -7.30 20.17
CA VAL A 443 2.36 -8.28 19.81
C VAL A 443 3.12 -7.84 18.55
N HIS A 444 2.43 -7.23 17.57
CA HIS A 444 3.08 -6.72 16.37
C HIS A 444 4.10 -5.61 16.67
N LEU A 445 3.75 -4.66 17.54
CA LEU A 445 4.69 -3.61 17.97
C LEU A 445 5.83 -4.17 18.81
N ALA A 446 5.55 -5.14 19.69
CA ALA A 446 6.58 -5.81 20.47
C ALA A 446 7.59 -6.55 19.56
N ASN A 447 7.10 -7.32 18.58
CA ASN A 447 7.93 -8.02 17.61
C ASN A 447 8.79 -7.04 16.80
N PHE A 448 8.24 -5.88 16.44
CA PHE A 448 8.98 -4.83 15.76
C PHE A 448 10.13 -4.27 16.63
N VAL A 449 9.89 -4.04 17.92
CA VAL A 449 10.96 -3.66 18.87
C VAL A 449 12.02 -4.77 19.00
N ALA A 450 11.60 -6.03 18.99
CA ALA A 450 12.49 -7.18 19.13
C ALA A 450 13.50 -7.32 17.96
N GLN A 451 13.22 -6.73 16.79
CA GLN A 451 14.16 -6.71 15.66
C GLN A 451 15.51 -6.04 15.97
N LEU A 452 15.58 -5.19 17.01
CA LEU A 452 16.82 -4.55 17.44
C LEU A 452 17.82 -5.52 18.09
N GLY A 453 17.41 -6.76 18.39
CA GLY A 453 18.29 -7.76 18.98
C GLY A 453 18.79 -7.39 20.38
N LEU A 454 17.96 -6.71 21.17
CA LEU A 454 18.31 -6.25 22.51
C LEU A 454 18.70 -7.45 23.41
N PRO A 455 19.80 -7.36 24.18
CA PRO A 455 20.24 -8.46 25.03
C PRO A 455 19.15 -8.82 26.06
N GLN A 456 18.91 -10.12 26.25
CA GLN A 456 17.97 -10.65 27.24
C GLN A 456 18.51 -10.45 28.68
N LEU A 457 18.59 -9.21 29.16
CA LEU A 457 18.88 -8.89 30.56
C LEU A 457 17.62 -8.99 31.43
N MET A 458 16.79 -10.00 31.17
CA MET A 458 15.47 -10.24 31.76
C MET A 458 15.49 -10.52 33.28
N LEU A 459 16.66 -10.75 33.88
CA LEU A 459 16.76 -11.23 35.25
C LEU A 459 17.20 -10.18 36.29
N GLY A 460 17.61 -8.97 35.87
CA GLY A 460 18.23 -8.01 36.80
C GLY A 460 17.54 -6.67 36.99
N MET A 461 16.66 -6.24 36.08
CA MET A 461 16.35 -4.79 35.94
C MET A 461 14.84 -4.54 35.87
N ASN A 462 14.21 -4.68 37.03
CA ASN A 462 12.79 -4.44 37.26
C ASN A 462 12.60 -3.01 37.80
N ASP A 463 12.71 -2.01 36.91
CA ASP A 463 12.35 -0.63 37.27
C ASP A 463 10.87 -0.39 36.96
N CYS A 464 10.04 -0.59 37.97
CA CYS A 464 8.59 -0.47 37.86
C CYS A 464 8.14 0.94 37.43
N HIS A 465 8.96 1.99 37.64
CA HIS A 465 8.57 3.34 37.27
C HIS A 465 8.55 3.55 35.76
N ILE A 466 9.49 2.97 35.00
CA ILE A 466 9.48 3.10 33.53
C ILE A 466 8.35 2.26 32.93
N ASP A 467 8.05 1.08 33.50
CA ASP A 467 6.92 0.27 33.05
C ASP A 467 5.59 1.01 33.27
N VAL A 468 5.42 1.66 34.43
CA VAL A 468 4.27 2.53 34.72
C VAL A 468 4.22 3.70 33.73
N TYR A 469 5.35 4.38 33.49
CA TYR A 469 5.42 5.46 32.52
C TYR A 469 4.95 5.02 31.13
N TRP A 470 5.42 3.89 30.61
CA TRP A 470 4.98 3.38 29.31
C TRP A 470 3.52 2.96 29.30
N SER A 471 3.01 2.39 30.40
CA SER A 471 1.58 2.08 30.50
C SER A 471 0.72 3.34 30.36
N GLN A 472 1.11 4.45 30.99
CA GLN A 472 0.44 5.76 30.88
C GLN A 472 0.52 6.34 29.47
N ARG A 473 1.68 6.21 28.81
CA ARG A 473 1.88 6.68 27.42
C ARG A 473 1.05 5.88 26.42
N LEU A 474 1.01 4.55 26.56
CA LEU A 474 0.43 3.64 25.57
C LEU A 474 -1.08 3.42 25.75
N TRP A 475 -1.57 3.38 26.98
CA TRP A 475 -2.99 3.15 27.27
C TRP A 475 -3.80 4.43 27.20
N ASP A 476 -3.41 5.42 27.99
CA ASP A 476 -4.16 6.67 28.12
C ASP A 476 -3.80 7.70 27.04
N GLY A 477 -2.80 7.41 26.19
CA GLY A 477 -2.35 8.31 25.13
C GLY A 477 -1.81 9.64 25.66
N HIS A 478 -1.28 9.65 26.88
CA HIS A 478 -0.74 10.85 27.49
C HIS A 478 0.54 11.31 26.78
N PRO A 479 0.71 12.63 26.53
CA PRO A 479 1.99 13.23 26.20
C PRO A 479 3.03 12.97 27.30
N HIS A 480 4.32 13.13 26.99
CA HIS A 480 5.42 12.83 27.90
C HIS A 480 5.27 13.46 29.28
N LEU A 481 5.00 14.77 29.34
CA LEU A 481 4.97 15.53 30.59
C LEU A 481 3.86 15.04 31.53
N ILE A 482 2.68 14.75 30.98
CA ILE A 482 1.53 14.23 31.75
C ILE A 482 1.82 12.82 32.27
N ALA A 483 2.38 11.95 31.44
CA ALA A 483 2.74 10.60 31.86
C ALA A 483 3.85 10.59 32.91
N LEU A 484 4.83 11.49 32.79
CA LEU A 484 5.92 11.66 33.74
C LEU A 484 5.38 12.10 35.11
N ASP A 485 4.52 13.12 35.15
CA ASP A 485 3.90 13.63 36.38
C ASP A 485 3.01 12.56 37.03
N ALA A 486 2.20 11.85 36.24
CA ALA A 486 1.37 10.75 36.73
C ALA A 486 2.21 9.63 37.36
N THR A 487 3.35 9.30 36.73
CA THR A 487 4.28 8.28 37.23
C THR A 487 4.93 8.73 38.54
N LYS A 488 5.35 10.00 38.64
CA LYS A 488 5.92 10.59 39.87
C LYS A 488 4.92 10.66 41.02
N LEU A 489 3.62 10.78 40.72
CA LEU A 489 2.53 10.78 41.71
C LEU A 489 2.15 9.39 42.20
N GLN A 490 2.48 8.31 41.47
CA GLN A 490 2.13 6.93 41.79
C GLN A 490 3.13 6.19 42.70
N VAL A 491 4.08 6.89 43.32
CA VAL A 491 5.08 6.32 44.24
C VAL A 491 4.37 5.54 45.37
N GLY A 492 4.41 4.20 45.31
CA GLY A 492 3.86 3.30 46.33
C GLY A 492 3.13 2.05 45.83
N LEU A 493 2.77 1.94 44.55
CA LEU A 493 2.08 0.78 43.98
C LEU A 493 3.01 -0.02 43.06
N SER A 494 3.72 -1.01 43.63
CA SER A 494 4.53 -1.94 42.83
C SER A 494 3.63 -2.86 42.01
N ILE A 495 3.58 -2.68 40.69
CA ILE A 495 3.07 -3.71 39.78
C ILE A 495 4.08 -4.86 39.83
N LYS A 496 3.72 -5.97 40.49
CA LYS A 496 4.49 -7.21 40.39
C LYS A 496 4.08 -7.92 39.10
N LEU A 497 4.80 -7.63 38.03
CA LEU A 497 4.70 -8.43 36.81
C LEU A 497 5.30 -9.82 37.08
N PRO A 498 4.63 -10.91 36.67
CA PRO A 498 5.18 -12.25 36.82
C PRO A 498 6.43 -12.39 35.94
N PRO A 499 7.45 -13.16 36.37
CA PRO A 499 8.55 -13.53 35.49
C PRO A 499 7.98 -14.34 34.32
N LEU A 500 8.34 -13.96 33.08
CA LEU A 500 8.06 -14.77 31.90
C LEU A 500 8.71 -16.14 32.07
N GLN A 501 7.90 -17.17 32.24
CA GLN A 501 8.31 -18.54 31.95
C GLN A 501 8.25 -18.70 30.44
N LEU A 502 9.43 -18.78 29.81
CA LEU A 502 9.56 -19.33 28.47
C LEU A 502 9.59 -20.84 28.62
N ASP A 503 8.45 -21.49 28.45
CA ASP A 503 8.42 -22.92 28.18
C ASP A 503 8.60 -23.09 26.67
N ASP A 504 9.83 -23.42 26.27
CA ASP A 504 10.05 -24.29 25.11
C ASP A 504 9.50 -25.66 25.50
N GLU A 505 8.48 -26.10 24.78
CA GLU A 505 8.19 -27.48 24.34
C GLU A 505 6.68 -27.66 24.18
N SER A 506 6.31 -28.13 22.99
CA SER A 506 5.05 -28.69 22.55
C SER A 506 4.08 -29.18 23.64
N SER A 507 2.82 -28.75 23.58
CA SER A 507 1.71 -29.64 23.26
C SER A 507 0.42 -28.87 22.98
N ASP A 508 -0.38 -29.42 22.08
CA ASP A 508 -1.81 -29.16 21.96
C ASP A 508 -2.50 -29.04 23.33
N ASP A 509 -3.37 -28.05 23.47
CA ASP A 509 -4.77 -28.31 23.80
C ASP A 509 -5.59 -27.01 23.70
N CYS A 510 -6.56 -27.04 22.79
CA CYS A 510 -7.65 -26.07 22.74
C CYS A 510 -8.42 -26.10 24.07
N ILE A 511 -8.61 -24.94 24.72
CA ILE A 511 -9.70 -24.78 25.68
C ILE A 511 -10.69 -23.75 25.13
N THR A 512 -11.74 -24.29 24.50
CA THR A 512 -13.01 -23.63 24.30
C THR A 512 -13.73 -23.55 25.64
N VAL A 513 -14.15 -22.35 26.06
CA VAL A 513 -15.07 -22.19 27.21
C VAL A 513 -16.46 -21.91 26.66
N LYS A 514 -17.33 -22.92 26.73
CA LYS A 514 -18.77 -22.77 26.56
C LYS A 514 -19.36 -22.12 27.81
N VAL A 515 -20.17 -21.08 27.60
CA VAL A 515 -21.05 -20.51 28.62
C VAL A 515 -22.40 -21.18 28.44
N ASP A 516 -22.82 -21.97 29.43
CA ASP A 516 -24.23 -22.35 29.62
C ASP A 516 -24.55 -22.21 31.11
N ASN A 517 -25.49 -21.31 31.42
CA ASN A 517 -26.20 -21.21 32.70
C ASN A 517 -27.35 -22.25 32.67
N PRO A 518 -27.80 -22.82 33.81
CA PRO A 518 -28.89 -22.16 34.53
C PRO A 518 -29.01 -22.42 36.06
N ASN A 519 -29.67 -21.45 36.73
CA ASN A 519 -30.56 -21.54 37.90
C ASN A 519 -30.15 -22.32 39.17
N THR A 520 -30.02 -21.61 40.31
CA THR A 520 -31.08 -21.58 41.34
C THR A 520 -30.88 -20.43 42.34
N GLU A 521 -32.02 -19.97 42.86
CA GLU A 521 -32.33 -18.69 43.50
C GLU A 521 -31.88 -18.56 44.97
N THR A 522 -31.68 -17.32 45.44
CA THR A 522 -32.43 -16.84 46.61
C THR A 522 -32.60 -15.32 46.57
N VAL A 523 -33.86 -14.92 46.62
CA VAL A 523 -34.45 -13.56 46.64
C VAL A 523 -34.55 -13.12 48.13
N VAL A 524 -34.43 -11.85 48.55
CA VAL A 524 -35.53 -10.88 48.80
C VAL A 524 -35.02 -9.70 49.66
N LEU A 525 -35.24 -8.46 49.14
CA LEU A 525 -35.76 -7.19 49.71
C LEU A 525 -35.29 -6.69 51.10
N LEU A 526 -35.33 -5.41 51.49
CA LEU A 526 -35.41 -4.02 50.97
C LEU A 526 -35.21 -3.17 52.24
N ASP A 527 -34.64 -1.96 52.15
CA ASP A 527 -35.18 -0.82 52.90
C ASP A 527 -34.78 0.51 52.25
N GLU A 528 -35.75 1.41 52.20
CA GLU A 528 -35.74 2.72 51.54
C GLU A 528 -35.06 3.82 52.37
N ASP A 529 -34.71 4.89 51.66
CA ASP A 529 -34.43 6.26 52.11
C ASP A 529 -33.12 6.59 52.85
N THR A 530 -32.17 7.15 52.10
CA THR A 530 -31.85 8.59 52.19
C THR A 530 -31.13 9.05 50.92
N GLY A 531 -31.63 10.11 50.29
CA GLY A 531 -31.16 10.57 48.99
C GLY A 531 -29.69 11.02 48.93
N ARG A 532 -28.93 10.42 48.00
CA ARG A 532 -27.77 10.99 47.28
C ARG A 532 -27.66 10.30 45.91
N PRO A 533 -27.27 10.99 44.83
CA PRO A 533 -27.06 10.35 43.54
C PRO A 533 -25.81 9.43 43.63
N PRO A 534 -25.83 8.19 43.09
CA PRO A 534 -24.71 7.28 43.24
C PRO A 534 -23.57 7.69 42.31
N ASN A 535 -22.42 7.97 42.91
CA ASN A 535 -21.19 8.33 42.24
C ASN A 535 -20.54 7.03 41.74
N GLY A 536 -20.95 6.54 40.56
CA GLY A 536 -20.59 5.21 40.04
C GLY A 536 -19.08 4.91 39.90
N LYS A 537 -18.18 5.88 40.10
CA LYS A 537 -16.72 5.66 40.14
C LYS A 537 -16.18 5.26 41.52
N GLU A 538 -16.87 5.60 42.61
CA GLU A 538 -16.44 5.24 43.97
C GLU A 538 -16.96 3.84 44.35
N ASP A 539 -18.20 3.51 44.00
CA ASP A 539 -18.79 2.18 44.24
C ASP A 539 -18.08 1.08 43.43
N LEU A 540 -17.68 1.36 42.18
CA LEU A 540 -16.89 0.41 41.37
C LEU A 540 -15.48 0.20 41.93
N LYS A 541 -14.87 1.23 42.52
CA LYS A 541 -13.58 1.11 43.21
C LYS A 541 -13.71 0.30 44.49
N GLU A 542 -14.78 0.48 45.27
CA GLU A 542 -15.03 -0.31 46.47
C GLU A 542 -15.36 -1.77 46.17
N ILE A 543 -16.14 -2.05 45.13
CA ILE A 543 -16.43 -3.41 44.66
C ILE A 543 -15.15 -4.10 44.17
N ALA A 544 -14.30 -3.40 43.41
CA ALA A 544 -12.98 -3.91 43.02
C ALA A 544 -12.05 -4.16 44.23
N HIS A 545 -12.09 -3.26 45.22
CA HIS A 545 -11.31 -3.43 46.46
C HIS A 545 -11.82 -4.58 47.34
N MET A 546 -13.13 -4.82 47.37
CA MET A 546 -13.74 -5.97 48.05
C MET A 546 -13.42 -7.30 47.35
N ALA A 547 -13.46 -7.33 46.01
CA ALA A 547 -13.07 -8.51 45.22
C ALA A 547 -11.60 -8.88 45.46
N LEU A 548 -10.70 -7.88 45.50
CA LEU A 548 -9.29 -8.07 45.83
C LEU A 548 -9.07 -8.55 47.28
N ARG A 549 -9.85 -8.05 48.25
CA ARG A 549 -9.79 -8.52 49.65
C ARG A 549 -10.33 -9.95 49.82
N LEU A 550 -11.38 -10.32 49.09
CA LEU A 550 -11.95 -11.67 49.09
C LEU A 550 -10.99 -12.69 48.46
N GLU A 551 -10.32 -12.32 47.37
CA GLU A 551 -9.31 -13.14 46.71
C GLU A 551 -8.05 -13.30 47.58
N ALA A 552 -7.61 -12.23 48.25
CA ALA A 552 -6.54 -12.30 49.25
C ALA A 552 -6.89 -13.21 50.45
N ARG A 553 -8.17 -13.25 50.87
CA ARG A 553 -8.65 -14.17 51.92
C ARG A 553 -8.73 -15.62 51.45
N ARG A 554 -9.12 -15.88 50.18
CA ARG A 554 -9.09 -17.23 49.58
C ARG A 554 -7.66 -17.78 49.50
N ARG A 555 -6.69 -16.95 49.08
CA ARG A 555 -5.28 -17.33 48.99
C ARG A 555 -4.64 -17.61 50.37
N ARG A 556 -5.02 -16.88 51.42
CA ARG A 556 -4.58 -17.17 52.81
C ARG A 556 -5.11 -18.50 53.35
N LYS A 557 -6.32 -18.92 52.99
CA LYS A 557 -6.87 -20.25 53.36
C LYS A 557 -6.24 -21.40 52.57
N SER A 558 -5.77 -21.12 51.34
CA SER A 558 -5.04 -22.09 50.50
C SER A 558 -3.64 -22.38 51.05
N THR A 559 -2.88 -21.32 51.39
CA THR A 559 -1.51 -21.46 51.89
C THR A 559 -1.43 -22.18 53.23
N GLU A 560 -2.43 -22.05 54.11
CA GLU A 560 -2.46 -22.77 55.39
C GLU A 560 -2.73 -24.28 55.24
N LYS A 561 -3.51 -24.69 54.22
CA LYS A 561 -3.70 -26.11 53.86
C LYS A 561 -2.48 -26.70 53.17
N GLU A 562 -1.74 -25.91 52.39
CA GLU A 562 -0.50 -26.34 51.73
C GLU A 562 0.70 -26.41 52.70
N LEU A 563 0.78 -25.51 53.69
CA LEU A 563 1.77 -25.56 54.76
C LEU A 563 1.61 -26.81 55.67
N LYS A 564 0.39 -27.30 55.88
CA LYS A 564 0.16 -28.57 56.59
C LYS A 564 0.58 -29.80 55.78
N ARG A 565 0.54 -29.74 54.44
CA ARG A 565 0.99 -30.84 53.55
C ARG A 565 2.52 -30.88 53.41
N SER A 566 3.22 -29.74 53.45
CA SER A 566 4.69 -29.72 53.33
C SER A 566 5.42 -30.24 54.59
N ASN A 567 4.85 -30.06 55.79
CA ASN A 567 5.40 -30.63 57.03
C ASN A 567 5.25 -32.17 57.13
N GLY A 568 4.28 -32.77 56.42
CA GLY A 568 4.15 -34.22 56.30
C GLY A 568 5.26 -34.87 55.46
N SER A 569 5.67 -34.21 54.37
CA SER A 569 6.75 -34.68 53.48
C SER A 569 8.14 -34.58 54.11
N ARG A 570 8.36 -33.67 55.07
CA ARG A 570 9.66 -33.53 55.76
C ARG A 570 9.92 -34.67 56.75
N ARG A 571 8.88 -35.20 57.43
CA ARG A 571 8.98 -36.38 58.31
C ARG A 571 9.15 -37.71 57.56
N LEU A 572 8.75 -37.80 56.29
CA LEU A 572 8.95 -38.98 55.44
C LEU A 572 10.39 -39.08 54.90
N ARG A 573 11.09 -37.94 54.70
CA ARG A 573 12.48 -37.92 54.21
C ARG A 573 13.52 -38.31 55.27
N GLU A 574 13.23 -38.13 56.55
CA GLU A 574 14.11 -38.56 57.66
C GLU A 574 14.01 -40.07 57.95
N LYS A 575 12.87 -40.72 57.70
CA LYS A 575 12.74 -42.19 57.80
C LYS A 575 13.50 -42.96 56.70
N TYR A 576 13.68 -42.37 55.52
CA TYR A 576 14.40 -43.03 54.41
C TYR A 576 15.93 -43.00 54.54
N LYS A 577 16.50 -42.09 55.34
CA LYS A 577 17.95 -42.07 55.64
C LYS A 577 18.38 -43.01 56.77
N HIS A 578 17.45 -43.56 57.55
CA HIS A 578 17.73 -44.60 58.56
C HIS A 578 17.49 -46.04 58.08
N GLY A 579 16.95 -46.23 56.87
CA GLY A 579 16.70 -47.55 56.27
C GLY A 579 17.83 -48.13 55.42
N GLN A 580 18.90 -47.36 55.14
CA GLN A 580 20.05 -47.81 54.33
C GLN A 580 21.32 -48.15 55.14
N LEU A 581 21.26 -48.08 56.48
CA LEU A 581 22.36 -48.50 57.37
C LEU A 581 22.06 -49.80 58.14
N VAL A 582 20.96 -50.50 57.81
CA VAL A 582 20.68 -51.84 58.36
C VAL A 582 20.10 -52.74 57.25
N ARG A 583 20.98 -53.26 56.39
CA ARG A 583 20.86 -54.57 55.71
C ARG A 583 22.19 -54.81 54.97
N ARG A 584 22.96 -55.76 55.53
CA ARG A 584 24.13 -56.50 55.04
C ARG A 584 24.79 -56.05 53.74
#